data_AF-Q0W7T0-F1
#
_entry.id   AF-Q0W7T0-F1
#
_cell.length_a   1.000
_cell.length_b   1.000
_cell.length_c   1.000
_cell.angle_alpha   90.00
_cell.angle_beta   90.00
_cell.angle_gamma   90.00
#
_symmetry.space_group_name_H-M   'P 1'
#
loop_
_entity.id
_entity.type
_entity.pdbx_description
1 polymer ?
#
loop_
_entity_poly.entity_id
_entity_poly.type
_entity_poly.pdbx_seq_one_letter_code
_entity_poly.pdbx_strand_id
1 'polypeptide(L)'
;MNPLRGNTLFEPKVYKKNGLEAFRLVGSDGSEFFYEGAIDCNEKEIFKDEQGRLYYPVLTEIGGAVRYYVELDLDFPTIPANDPAYEEKEISRLVNASPRSGRQLPEDVFVPRTEEKVVAEEPALEEPAQEVPAPEVLVQEVPVQEEPTSKEPASEEPAPEEPAPPAITEPEPSQEPVAPEVKASPAEPVVSAQEKSPEAEPLARKPRKTRPMTVPLAIGLILVILIAAIAGAYVLKPEAFDGLTSLYAPTPVPQPTPLPTAEPEVTATPEPAPEPVSEPQNVATEALRIQPLINIDSPAVSAFAAEHIAANSGANKIRQAYDLYTFVNTRWNYTDDLTSQGLPASTLTQALGGNSRDYSVLMCSLTTSVGLESRIIAYYKNNQLYYYPEILVANTSDDYEAVKADLKTWFGVTQAYGHSDARGYWISLSRGTAPGTRVEAAEEFAIYISGPPVKIK
;
A
#
# COMPACT_ATOMS: atom_id res chain seq x y z
N MET A 1 -9.31 12.62 -41.50
CA MET A 1 -10.07 11.35 -41.44
C MET A 1 -9.16 10.31 -40.82
N ASN A 2 -9.48 9.82 -39.62
CA ASN A 2 -8.60 8.99 -38.81
C ASN A 2 -9.01 7.51 -38.99
N PRO A 3 -8.19 6.65 -39.62
CA PRO A 3 -8.59 5.29 -40.04
C PRO A 3 -8.55 4.23 -38.92
N LEU A 4 -8.61 4.63 -37.65
CA LEU A 4 -8.53 3.74 -36.48
C LEU A 4 -9.81 3.68 -35.63
N ARG A 5 -10.89 4.36 -36.02
CA ARG A 5 -12.20 4.12 -35.37
C ARG A 5 -12.78 2.80 -35.92
N GLY A 6 -12.29 1.68 -35.37
CA GLY A 6 -13.08 0.45 -35.32
C GLY A 6 -14.41 0.77 -34.64
N ASN A 7 -15.46 -0.01 -34.91
CA ASN A 7 -16.83 0.24 -34.45
C ASN A 7 -16.93 0.33 -32.91
N THR A 8 -16.60 1.49 -32.34
CA THR A 8 -16.87 1.84 -30.95
C THR A 8 -18.35 2.18 -30.86
N LEU A 9 -19.11 1.37 -30.13
CA LEU A 9 -20.57 1.46 -30.09
C LEU A 9 -21.06 2.71 -29.35
N PHE A 10 -20.26 3.22 -28.40
CA PHE A 10 -20.51 4.48 -27.68
C PHE A 10 -19.25 5.34 -27.70
N GLU A 11 -19.41 6.64 -27.99
CA GLU A 11 -18.31 7.59 -27.88
C GLU A 11 -18.29 8.18 -26.45
N PRO A 12 -17.10 8.27 -25.81
CA PRO A 12 -16.97 9.01 -24.56
C PRO A 12 -17.47 10.43 -24.72
N LYS A 13 -18.28 10.90 -23.77
CA LYS A 13 -18.88 12.23 -23.83
C LYS A 13 -17.81 13.30 -23.66
N VAL A 14 -17.66 14.13 -24.70
CA VAL A 14 -16.66 15.19 -24.74
C VAL A 14 -17.26 16.50 -24.22
N TYR A 15 -16.63 17.07 -23.21
CA TYR A 15 -16.92 18.39 -22.67
C TYR A 15 -15.88 19.40 -23.17
N LYS A 16 -16.20 20.69 -23.12
CA LYS A 16 -15.22 21.75 -23.32
C LYS A 16 -14.89 22.41 -21.99
N LYS A 17 -13.60 22.45 -21.64
CA LYS A 17 -13.07 23.16 -20.48
C LYS A 17 -11.90 24.02 -20.92
N ASN A 18 -11.94 25.32 -20.64
CA ASN A 18 -10.92 26.28 -21.09
C ASN A 18 -10.68 26.27 -22.62
N GLY A 19 -11.70 25.91 -23.41
CA GLY A 19 -11.58 25.79 -24.88
C GLY A 19 -10.90 24.50 -25.37
N LEU A 20 -10.50 23.60 -24.48
CA LEU A 20 -9.96 22.28 -24.79
C LEU A 20 -11.02 21.19 -24.61
N GLU A 21 -10.87 20.09 -25.34
CA GLU A 21 -11.68 18.89 -25.13
C GLU A 21 -11.29 18.23 -23.80
N ALA A 22 -12.29 17.88 -23.01
CA ALA A 22 -12.13 17.25 -21.71
C ALA A 22 -13.15 16.14 -21.51
N PHE A 23 -12.76 15.11 -20.77
CA PHE A 23 -13.62 13.99 -20.40
C PHE A 23 -14.05 14.14 -18.94
N ARG A 24 -15.33 13.92 -18.64
CA ARG A 24 -15.78 13.84 -17.26
C ARG A 24 -15.45 12.46 -16.71
N LEU A 25 -14.58 12.42 -15.71
CA LEU A 25 -14.20 11.22 -15.01
C LEU A 25 -14.89 11.15 -13.65
N VAL A 26 -15.43 9.98 -13.34
CA VAL A 26 -16.04 9.66 -12.05
C VAL A 26 -15.18 8.58 -11.40
N GLY A 27 -14.66 8.86 -10.22
CA GLY A 27 -13.88 7.92 -9.43
C GLY A 27 -14.75 6.91 -8.71
N SER A 28 -14.22 5.71 -8.45
CA SER A 28 -14.85 4.68 -7.62
C SER A 28 -15.11 5.12 -6.17
N ASP A 29 -14.49 6.22 -5.74
CA ASP A 29 -14.69 6.87 -4.44
C ASP A 29 -15.77 7.98 -4.48
N GLY A 30 -16.39 8.22 -5.64
CA GLY A 30 -17.35 9.29 -5.85
C GLY A 30 -16.72 10.64 -6.20
N SER A 31 -15.40 10.72 -6.36
CA SER A 31 -14.75 11.93 -6.86
C SER A 31 -15.16 12.18 -8.32
N GLU A 32 -15.21 13.45 -8.71
CA GLU A 32 -15.49 13.84 -10.10
C GLU A 32 -14.53 14.95 -10.53
N PHE A 33 -13.95 14.81 -11.73
CA PHE A 33 -13.20 15.89 -12.36
C PHE A 33 -13.22 15.81 -13.88
N PHE A 34 -12.72 16.86 -14.52
CA PHE A 34 -12.55 16.95 -15.96
C PHE A 34 -11.09 16.70 -16.33
N TYR A 35 -10.85 15.72 -17.18
CA TYR A 35 -9.53 15.34 -17.65
C TYR A 35 -9.31 15.84 -19.08
N GLU A 36 -8.30 16.69 -19.26
CA GLU A 36 -7.88 17.25 -20.54
C GLU A 36 -6.74 16.37 -21.10
N GLY A 37 -7.06 15.37 -21.94
CA GLY A 37 -6.07 14.45 -22.49
C GLY A 37 -6.69 13.23 -23.16
N ALA A 38 -5.86 12.40 -23.80
CA ALA A 38 -6.31 11.13 -24.37
C ALA A 38 -6.62 10.13 -23.24
N ILE A 39 -7.71 9.37 -23.41
CA ILE A 39 -8.10 8.29 -22.50
C ILE A 39 -8.27 6.99 -23.27
N ASP A 40 -7.75 5.91 -22.71
CA ASP A 40 -8.00 4.54 -23.13
C ASP A 40 -9.08 3.96 -22.21
N CYS A 41 -10.07 3.29 -22.80
CA CYS A 41 -11.23 2.76 -22.09
C CYS A 41 -11.38 1.27 -22.38
N ASN A 42 -11.91 0.49 -21.42
CA ASN A 42 -12.32 -0.89 -21.71
C ASN A 42 -13.76 -0.91 -22.23
N GLU A 43 -13.90 -0.91 -23.55
CA GLU A 43 -15.21 -0.87 -24.22
C GLU A 43 -16.05 -2.15 -24.05
N LYS A 44 -15.47 -3.23 -23.51
CA LYS A 44 -16.16 -4.50 -23.26
C LYS A 44 -17.01 -4.48 -21.99
N GLU A 45 -16.77 -3.52 -21.11
CA GLU A 45 -17.47 -3.40 -19.84
C GLU A 45 -18.24 -2.08 -19.81
N ILE A 46 -19.56 -2.16 -19.84
CA ILE A 46 -20.44 -1.00 -19.72
C ILE A 46 -21.06 -1.02 -18.34
N PHE A 47 -20.95 0.11 -17.66
CA PHE A 47 -21.59 0.30 -16.37
C PHE A 47 -22.72 1.30 -16.46
N LYS A 48 -23.79 1.06 -15.70
CA LYS A 48 -24.96 1.94 -15.65
C LYS A 48 -25.22 2.39 -14.22
N ASP A 49 -25.44 3.69 -14.04
CA ASP A 49 -25.84 4.26 -12.74
C ASP A 49 -27.36 4.29 -12.54
N GLU A 50 -27.79 4.71 -11.35
CA GLU A 50 -29.22 4.81 -10.97
C GLU A 50 -30.02 5.79 -11.85
N GLN A 51 -29.35 6.75 -12.50
CA GLN A 51 -29.93 7.74 -13.40
C GLN A 51 -29.94 7.26 -14.85
N GLY A 52 -29.43 6.05 -15.12
CA GLY A 52 -29.35 5.46 -16.45
C GLY A 52 -28.20 5.97 -17.31
N ARG A 53 -27.24 6.71 -16.75
CA ARG A 53 -26.02 7.13 -17.46
C ARG A 53 -25.08 5.93 -17.60
N LEU A 54 -24.42 5.85 -18.76
CA LEU A 54 -23.50 4.79 -19.10
C LEU A 54 -22.05 5.25 -18.94
N TYR A 55 -21.20 4.31 -18.56
CA TYR A 55 -19.79 4.55 -18.30
C TYR A 55 -18.90 3.43 -18.85
N TYR A 56 -17.74 3.80 -19.39
CA TYR A 56 -16.62 2.87 -19.60
C TYR A 56 -15.59 3.04 -18.48
N PRO A 57 -14.99 1.95 -17.97
CA PRO A 57 -13.86 2.05 -17.07
C PRO A 57 -12.63 2.53 -17.85
N VAL A 58 -11.92 3.49 -17.28
CA VAL A 58 -10.73 4.10 -17.84
C VAL A 58 -9.52 3.21 -17.52
N LEU A 59 -8.77 2.85 -18.56
CA LEU A 59 -7.54 2.06 -18.48
C LEU A 59 -6.30 2.95 -18.33
N THR A 60 -6.38 4.20 -18.78
CA THR A 60 -5.32 5.18 -18.56
C THR A 60 -5.11 5.41 -17.07
N GLU A 61 -3.85 5.38 -16.62
CA GLU A 61 -3.50 5.67 -15.24
C GLU A 61 -3.66 7.17 -14.96
N ILE A 62 -4.83 7.56 -14.44
CA ILE A 62 -5.15 8.95 -14.11
C ILE A 62 -5.05 9.14 -12.60
N GLY A 63 -3.84 8.94 -12.07
CA GLY A 63 -3.47 9.27 -10.69
C GLY A 63 -4.11 8.41 -9.59
N GLY A 64 -3.25 7.89 -8.70
CA GLY A 64 -3.65 7.33 -7.42
C GLY A 64 -4.37 5.98 -7.46
N ALA A 65 -5.04 5.67 -6.35
CA ALA A 65 -5.70 4.41 -6.04
C ALA A 65 -7.08 4.20 -6.70
N VAL A 66 -7.64 5.29 -7.24
CA VAL A 66 -9.05 5.38 -7.62
C VAL A 66 -9.22 4.85 -9.04
N ARG A 67 -10.22 3.98 -9.25
CA ARG A 67 -10.61 3.58 -10.61
C ARG A 67 -11.52 4.65 -11.17
N TYR A 68 -11.22 5.10 -12.38
CA TYR A 68 -12.03 6.12 -13.04
C TYR A 68 -12.92 5.52 -14.11
N TYR A 69 -14.06 6.16 -14.30
CA TYR A 69 -15.08 5.82 -15.27
C TYR A 69 -15.38 7.06 -16.09
N VAL A 70 -15.44 6.94 -17.41
CA VAL A 70 -15.79 8.06 -18.30
C VAL A 70 -17.26 7.98 -18.70
N GLU A 71 -17.98 9.10 -18.57
CA GLU A 71 -19.40 9.21 -19.00
C GLU A 71 -19.50 9.07 -20.53
N LEU A 72 -20.49 8.30 -21.00
CA LEU A 72 -20.72 8.07 -22.44
C LEU A 72 -21.84 8.97 -22.97
N ASP A 73 -21.75 9.30 -24.25
CA ASP A 73 -22.81 10.05 -24.94
C ASP A 73 -23.94 9.11 -25.39
N LEU A 74 -25.17 9.41 -24.97
CA LEU A 74 -26.35 8.57 -25.22
C LEU A 74 -27.03 8.91 -26.56
N ASP A 75 -26.57 9.93 -27.27
CA ASP A 75 -27.11 10.32 -28.57
C ASP A 75 -26.80 9.29 -29.68
N PHE A 76 -26.05 8.21 -29.37
CA PHE A 76 -25.78 7.09 -30.27
C PHE A 76 -26.73 5.91 -29.99
N PRO A 77 -27.40 5.36 -31.04
CA PRO A 77 -28.61 4.57 -30.84
C PRO A 77 -28.30 3.17 -30.33
N THR A 78 -28.87 2.87 -29.16
CA THR A 78 -29.19 1.52 -28.61
C THR A 78 -28.06 0.51 -28.52
N ILE A 79 -27.75 0.10 -27.28
CA ILE A 79 -27.05 -1.16 -26.99
C ILE A 79 -27.78 -2.27 -27.78
N PRO A 80 -27.13 -3.01 -28.70
CA PRO A 80 -27.75 -4.15 -29.33
C PRO A 80 -28.13 -5.12 -28.22
N ALA A 81 -29.43 -5.26 -27.97
CA ALA A 81 -29.99 -5.87 -26.77
C ALA A 81 -29.64 -7.35 -26.54
N ASN A 82 -28.73 -7.94 -27.32
CA ASN A 82 -28.42 -9.37 -27.33
C ASN A 82 -26.97 -9.69 -27.76
N ASP A 83 -26.01 -8.77 -27.67
CA ASP A 83 -24.61 -9.14 -27.94
C ASP A 83 -23.98 -9.76 -26.67
N PRO A 84 -23.69 -11.07 -26.64
CA PRO A 84 -23.14 -11.77 -25.47
C PRO A 84 -21.70 -11.31 -25.13
N ALA A 85 -21.08 -10.45 -25.96
CA ALA A 85 -19.77 -9.90 -25.69
C ALA A 85 -19.77 -8.78 -24.61
N TYR A 86 -20.94 -8.33 -24.16
CA TYR A 86 -21.06 -7.25 -23.18
C TYR A 86 -21.73 -7.71 -21.90
N GLU A 87 -21.06 -7.52 -20.78
CA GLU A 87 -21.65 -7.65 -19.45
C GLU A 87 -22.07 -6.24 -18.98
N GLU A 88 -23.37 -5.93 -19.04
CA GLU A 88 -23.90 -4.76 -18.35
C GLU A 88 -23.78 -5.00 -16.84
N LYS A 89 -22.99 -4.16 -16.18
CA LYS A 89 -22.78 -4.23 -14.72
C LYS A 89 -23.46 -3.04 -14.07
N GLU A 90 -24.28 -3.33 -13.06
CA GLU A 90 -24.91 -2.29 -12.25
C GLU A 90 -23.85 -1.61 -11.37
N ILE A 91 -23.72 -0.29 -11.46
CA ILE A 91 -22.74 0.50 -10.69
C ILE A 91 -23.23 0.82 -9.28
N SER A 92 -24.42 0.36 -8.88
CA SER A 92 -25.07 0.65 -7.58
C SER A 92 -24.22 0.29 -6.34
N ARG A 93 -23.15 -0.50 -6.50
CA ARG A 93 -22.16 -0.78 -5.44
C ARG A 93 -20.92 0.14 -5.45
N LEU A 94 -20.66 0.83 -6.55
CA LEU A 94 -19.46 1.62 -6.80
C LEU A 94 -19.68 3.13 -6.66
N VAL A 95 -20.93 3.61 -6.75
CA VAL A 95 -21.24 5.03 -6.74
C VAL A 95 -22.34 5.32 -5.70
N ASN A 96 -21.98 5.35 -4.42
CA ASN A 96 -22.80 5.96 -3.36
C ASN A 96 -22.87 7.51 -3.48
N ALA A 97 -22.26 8.06 -4.52
CA ALA A 97 -22.10 9.49 -4.75
C ALA A 97 -22.48 9.86 -6.19
N SER A 98 -23.55 9.27 -6.72
CA SER A 98 -24.16 9.81 -7.92
C SER A 98 -24.48 11.29 -7.63
N PRO A 99 -24.30 12.22 -8.59
CA PRO A 99 -24.30 13.66 -8.33
C PRO A 99 -25.47 13.99 -7.44
N ARG A 100 -25.19 14.68 -6.32
CA ARG A 100 -26.26 15.35 -5.57
C ARG A 100 -27.01 16.18 -6.61
N SER A 101 -28.21 15.76 -6.97
CA SER A 101 -29.08 16.48 -7.88
C SER A 101 -29.07 17.96 -7.48
N GLY A 102 -28.46 18.82 -8.31
CA GLY A 102 -28.32 20.25 -8.02
C GLY A 102 -26.90 20.82 -7.96
N ARG A 103 -25.82 20.04 -8.11
CA ARG A 103 -24.48 20.64 -8.33
C ARG A 103 -24.37 21.12 -9.78
N GLN A 104 -24.43 22.43 -9.99
CA GLN A 104 -24.19 23.03 -11.31
C GLN A 104 -22.79 22.67 -11.80
N LEU A 105 -22.65 22.40 -13.11
CA LEU A 105 -21.34 22.28 -13.76
C LEU A 105 -20.53 23.55 -13.46
N PRO A 106 -19.20 23.46 -13.32
CA PRO A 106 -18.34 24.64 -13.25
C PRO A 106 -18.64 25.59 -14.42
N GLU A 107 -18.63 26.91 -14.17
CA GLU A 107 -19.00 27.92 -15.19
C GLU A 107 -18.08 27.90 -16.44
N ASP A 108 -16.88 27.34 -16.31
CA ASP A 108 -15.88 27.16 -17.37
C ASP A 108 -16.08 25.87 -18.20
N VAL A 109 -17.08 25.06 -17.86
CA VAL A 109 -17.40 23.80 -18.53
C VAL A 109 -18.72 23.90 -19.28
N PHE A 110 -18.69 23.63 -20.58
CA PHE A 110 -19.90 23.59 -21.41
C PHE A 110 -19.92 22.35 -22.31
N VAL A 111 -21.11 21.79 -22.49
CA VAL A 111 -21.35 20.72 -23.46
C VAL A 111 -21.51 21.37 -24.82
N PRO A 112 -20.68 21.02 -25.84
CA PRO A 112 -20.89 21.55 -27.18
C PRO A 112 -22.26 21.08 -27.67
N ARG A 113 -23.18 22.03 -27.86
CA ARG A 113 -24.49 21.73 -28.45
C ARG A 113 -24.23 21.37 -29.91
N THR A 114 -24.45 20.10 -30.27
CA THR A 114 -24.51 19.71 -31.68
C THR A 114 -25.61 20.55 -32.31
N GLU A 115 -25.26 21.45 -33.24
CA GLU A 115 -26.22 22.25 -33.98
C GLU A 115 -27.04 21.31 -34.85
N GLU A 116 -28.14 20.81 -34.29
CA GLU A 116 -29.13 20.05 -35.02
C GLU A 116 -29.68 20.95 -36.13
N LYS A 117 -29.44 20.54 -37.37
CA LYS A 117 -29.92 21.25 -38.56
C LYS A 117 -31.45 21.15 -38.58
N VAL A 118 -32.12 22.12 -37.97
CA VAL A 118 -33.58 22.24 -37.99
C VAL A 118 -34.01 22.48 -39.43
N VAL A 119 -34.45 21.41 -40.11
CA VAL A 119 -35.27 21.51 -41.32
C VAL A 119 -36.64 21.97 -40.84
N ALA A 120 -37.01 23.19 -41.20
CA ALA A 120 -38.32 23.74 -40.90
C ALA A 120 -39.40 22.96 -41.67
N GLU A 121 -40.12 22.08 -40.98
CA GLU A 121 -41.44 21.64 -41.42
C GLU A 121 -42.53 22.49 -40.77
N GLU A 122 -43.47 22.88 -41.62
CA GLU A 122 -44.63 23.72 -41.39
C GLU A 122 -45.70 22.97 -40.56
N PRO A 123 -46.40 23.62 -39.61
CA PRO A 123 -47.30 22.89 -38.72
C PRO A 123 -48.67 22.68 -39.39
N ALA A 124 -49.00 21.43 -39.71
CA ALA A 124 -50.36 21.01 -40.00
C ALA A 124 -51.10 20.75 -38.67
N LEU A 125 -52.23 21.43 -38.53
CA LEU A 125 -53.16 21.37 -37.40
C LEU A 125 -54.08 20.16 -37.57
N GLU A 126 -54.03 19.16 -36.69
CA GLU A 126 -55.07 18.11 -36.59
C GLU A 126 -55.57 17.94 -35.15
N GLU A 127 -56.90 17.80 -35.04
CA GLU A 127 -57.72 17.75 -33.84
C GLU A 127 -57.53 16.47 -32.98
N PRO A 128 -57.89 16.50 -31.68
CA PRO A 128 -57.78 15.33 -30.82
C PRO A 128 -59.05 14.45 -30.90
N ALA A 129 -58.89 13.20 -31.34
CA ALA A 129 -59.87 12.15 -31.10
C ALA A 129 -59.57 11.46 -29.76
N GLN A 130 -60.57 11.47 -28.86
CA GLN A 130 -60.57 10.70 -27.63
C GLN A 130 -60.74 9.20 -27.93
N GLU A 131 -59.87 8.36 -27.36
CA GLU A 131 -60.04 6.91 -27.36
C GLU A 131 -60.05 6.38 -25.91
N VAL A 132 -61.00 5.48 -25.66
CA VAL A 132 -61.43 4.94 -24.36
C VAL A 132 -60.52 3.77 -23.96
N PRO A 133 -60.13 3.60 -22.68
CA PRO A 133 -59.31 2.45 -22.29
C PRO A 133 -60.17 1.20 -22.05
N ALA A 134 -59.73 0.08 -22.61
CA ALA A 134 -60.19 -1.27 -22.26
C ALA A 134 -59.33 -1.83 -21.10
N PRO A 135 -59.87 -2.72 -20.24
CA PRO A 135 -59.13 -3.25 -19.09
C PRO A 135 -58.25 -4.45 -19.47
N GLU A 136 -56.97 -4.40 -19.10
CA GLU A 136 -56.05 -5.54 -19.19
C GLU A 136 -56.29 -6.55 -18.07
N VAL A 137 -56.27 -7.81 -18.48
CA VAL A 137 -56.51 -9.02 -17.69
C VAL A 137 -55.19 -9.48 -17.06
N LEU A 138 -55.17 -9.66 -15.74
CA LEU A 138 -54.06 -10.27 -15.01
C LEU A 138 -54.00 -11.77 -15.30
N VAL A 139 -52.90 -12.23 -15.91
CA VAL A 139 -52.53 -13.65 -15.99
C VAL A 139 -51.50 -13.93 -14.89
N GLN A 140 -51.89 -14.75 -13.92
CA GLN A 140 -51.00 -15.36 -12.94
C GLN A 140 -50.28 -16.54 -13.57
N GLU A 141 -48.95 -16.48 -13.68
CA GLU A 141 -48.13 -17.65 -13.98
C GLU A 141 -47.74 -18.38 -12.68
N VAL A 142 -47.89 -19.71 -12.73
CA VAL A 142 -47.60 -20.67 -11.66
C VAL A 142 -46.12 -21.06 -11.75
N PRO A 143 -45.36 -21.12 -10.64
CA PRO A 143 -43.97 -21.56 -10.71
C PRO A 143 -43.89 -23.08 -10.85
N VAL A 144 -43.18 -23.54 -11.88
CA VAL A 144 -42.74 -24.93 -12.06
C VAL A 144 -41.56 -25.18 -11.12
N GLN A 145 -41.70 -26.22 -10.31
CA GLN A 145 -40.73 -26.67 -9.33
C GLN A 145 -39.82 -27.71 -10.02
N GLU A 146 -38.54 -27.37 -10.26
CA GLU A 146 -37.56 -28.33 -10.77
C GLU A 146 -36.86 -29.05 -9.59
N GLU A 147 -36.85 -30.39 -9.65
CA GLU A 147 -36.16 -31.27 -8.71
C GLU A 147 -34.64 -31.25 -8.91
N PRO A 148 -33.82 -31.27 -7.84
CA PRO A 148 -32.39 -31.44 -7.98
C PRO A 148 -32.03 -32.93 -8.15
N THR A 149 -31.46 -33.27 -9.31
CA THR A 149 -30.82 -34.56 -9.54
C THR A 149 -29.47 -34.59 -8.81
N SER A 150 -29.43 -35.30 -7.68
CA SER A 150 -28.19 -35.61 -6.95
C SER A 150 -27.36 -36.60 -7.77
N LYS A 151 -26.13 -36.22 -8.13
CA LYS A 151 -25.09 -37.13 -8.62
C LYS A 151 -23.98 -37.22 -7.59
N GLU A 152 -23.94 -38.37 -6.93
CA GLU A 152 -22.92 -38.88 -6.05
C GLU A 152 -21.63 -39.17 -6.83
N PRO A 153 -20.45 -38.62 -6.45
CA PRO A 153 -19.18 -39.11 -6.96
C PRO A 153 -18.65 -40.24 -6.07
N ALA A 154 -18.40 -41.37 -6.72
CA ALA A 154 -17.68 -42.52 -6.16
C ALA A 154 -16.27 -42.10 -5.73
N SER A 155 -15.96 -42.34 -4.45
CA SER A 155 -14.64 -42.20 -3.85
C SER A 155 -13.85 -43.48 -4.14
N GLU A 156 -12.84 -43.41 -5.00
CA GLU A 156 -11.86 -44.47 -5.21
C GLU A 156 -10.60 -44.13 -4.41
N GLU A 157 -10.36 -44.91 -3.37
CA GLU A 157 -9.28 -44.79 -2.40
C GLU A 157 -8.01 -45.48 -2.94
N PRO A 158 -6.86 -44.78 -3.09
CA PRO A 158 -5.60 -45.46 -3.33
C PRO A 158 -4.93 -45.83 -2.00
N ALA A 159 -4.56 -47.11 -1.89
CA ALA A 159 -3.78 -47.69 -0.81
C ALA A 159 -2.41 -47.00 -0.65
N PRO A 160 -1.88 -46.85 0.58
CA PRO A 160 -0.53 -46.36 0.78
C PRO A 160 0.50 -47.48 0.59
N GLU A 161 1.41 -47.29 -0.36
CA GLU A 161 2.69 -48.02 -0.40
C GLU A 161 3.60 -47.49 0.70
N GLU A 162 4.00 -48.41 1.58
CA GLU A 162 4.93 -48.23 2.69
C GLU A 162 6.38 -48.19 2.18
N PRO A 163 7.13 -47.08 2.33
CA PRO A 163 8.55 -47.08 2.07
C PRO A 163 9.33 -47.59 3.28
N ALA A 164 10.19 -48.58 3.04
CA ALA A 164 11.11 -49.15 4.00
C ALA A 164 12.05 -48.09 4.63
N PRO A 165 12.37 -48.19 5.93
CA PRO A 165 13.27 -47.24 6.59
C PRO A 165 14.73 -47.45 6.15
N PRO A 166 15.51 -46.36 5.94
CA PRO A 166 16.94 -46.47 5.74
C PRO A 166 17.66 -46.84 7.04
N ALA A 167 18.73 -47.62 6.89
CA ALA A 167 19.60 -48.08 7.96
C ALA A 167 20.18 -46.91 8.78
N ILE A 168 19.94 -46.95 10.09
CA ILE A 168 20.57 -46.08 11.08
C ILE A 168 21.98 -46.63 11.33
N THR A 169 23.00 -45.87 10.95
CA THR A 169 24.39 -46.11 11.36
C THR A 169 24.61 -45.39 12.68
N GLU A 170 24.83 -46.15 13.76
CA GLU A 170 25.28 -45.65 15.06
C GLU A 170 26.65 -44.93 14.94
N PRO A 171 26.83 -43.78 15.60
CA PRO A 171 28.15 -43.36 16.05
C PRO A 171 28.38 -43.79 17.51
N GLU A 172 29.54 -44.41 17.69
CA GLU A 172 30.18 -44.85 18.93
C GLU A 172 30.34 -43.70 19.96
N PRO A 173 30.17 -43.94 21.28
CA PRO A 173 30.30 -42.93 22.31
C PRO A 173 31.75 -42.79 22.76
N SER A 174 32.31 -41.58 22.71
CA SER A 174 33.63 -41.29 23.30
C SER A 174 33.56 -40.06 24.22
N GLN A 175 33.59 -40.37 25.52
CA GLN A 175 34.28 -39.67 26.61
C GLN A 175 33.80 -38.27 27.06
N GLU A 176 33.09 -38.29 28.20
CA GLU A 176 33.18 -37.33 29.31
C GLU A 176 34.49 -37.53 30.12
N PRO A 177 34.84 -36.73 31.16
CA PRO A 177 34.35 -35.41 31.59
C PRO A 177 35.48 -34.44 32.07
N VAL A 178 35.23 -33.13 32.14
CA VAL A 178 35.87 -32.24 33.16
C VAL A 178 34.88 -31.15 33.59
N ALA A 179 34.50 -31.19 34.87
CA ALA A 179 33.75 -30.15 35.59
C ALA A 179 34.63 -28.93 35.93
N PRO A 180 34.05 -27.78 36.31
CA PRO A 180 33.97 -27.55 37.76
C PRO A 180 32.69 -26.84 38.24
N GLU A 181 32.14 -27.43 39.31
CA GLU A 181 31.81 -26.81 40.59
C GLU A 181 31.44 -25.31 40.60
N VAL A 182 30.14 -25.02 40.68
CA VAL A 182 29.65 -23.73 41.22
C VAL A 182 28.57 -23.98 42.26
N LYS A 183 28.83 -23.35 43.41
CA LYS A 183 28.18 -23.45 44.71
C LYS A 183 26.68 -23.16 44.70
N ALA A 184 25.96 -24.03 45.40
CA ALA A 184 24.63 -23.78 45.93
C ALA A 184 24.64 -22.67 46.99
N SER A 185 23.57 -21.87 47.01
CA SER A 185 23.13 -21.09 48.17
C SER A 185 21.61 -21.21 48.29
N PRO A 186 21.08 -21.11 49.53
CA PRO A 186 20.00 -21.97 49.99
C PRO A 186 18.62 -21.33 49.89
N ALA A 187 17.63 -22.22 49.83
CA ALA A 187 16.21 -21.94 49.97
C ALA A 187 15.87 -21.42 51.38
N GLU A 188 14.94 -20.46 51.41
CA GLU A 188 14.13 -20.13 52.59
C GLU A 188 12.64 -20.44 52.33
N PRO A 189 11.85 -20.66 53.38
CA PRO A 189 10.62 -21.46 53.31
C PRO A 189 9.33 -20.63 53.37
N VAL A 190 8.26 -21.24 52.85
CA VAL A 190 6.88 -21.29 53.37
C VAL A 190 6.13 -19.96 53.55
N VAL A 191 4.94 -19.82 52.94
CA VAL A 191 3.63 -19.65 53.62
C VAL A 191 2.51 -19.82 52.59
N SER A 192 1.66 -20.83 52.79
CA SER A 192 0.31 -20.89 52.23
C SER A 192 -0.62 -20.01 53.05
N ALA A 193 -1.47 -19.20 52.42
CA ALA A 193 -2.64 -18.61 53.08
C ALA A 193 -3.84 -18.53 52.13
N GLN A 194 -4.93 -19.11 52.63
CA GLN A 194 -6.30 -19.09 52.15
C GLN A 194 -6.86 -17.69 51.90
N GLU A 195 -7.66 -17.59 50.83
CA GLU A 195 -9.06 -17.16 50.85
C GLU A 195 -9.41 -15.77 51.41
N LYS A 196 -9.77 -14.82 50.53
CA LYS A 196 -10.99 -14.01 50.71
C LYS A 196 -11.41 -13.26 49.45
N SER A 197 -12.61 -13.58 48.99
CA SER A 197 -13.43 -12.74 48.10
C SER A 197 -13.78 -11.40 48.78
N PRO A 198 -13.89 -10.31 48.00
CA PRO A 198 -14.91 -9.32 48.28
C PRO A 198 -15.71 -8.95 47.02
N GLU A 199 -16.99 -9.30 47.06
CA GLU A 199 -18.10 -8.36 47.17
C GLU A 199 -17.99 -7.04 46.40
N ALA A 200 -18.89 -6.89 45.43
CA ALA A 200 -19.05 -5.73 44.57
C ALA A 200 -19.66 -4.55 45.33
N GLU A 201 -18.98 -3.40 45.31
CA GLU A 201 -19.54 -2.09 45.63
C GLU A 201 -19.58 -1.17 44.39
N PRO A 202 -20.57 -0.26 44.31
CA PRO A 202 -20.90 0.47 43.09
C PRO A 202 -19.96 1.66 42.87
N LEU A 203 -19.42 1.76 41.64
CA LEU A 203 -18.56 2.86 41.21
C LEU A 203 -19.30 4.20 41.21
N ALA A 204 -19.03 5.00 42.25
CA ALA A 204 -19.27 6.43 42.27
C ALA A 204 -18.39 7.14 41.22
N ARG A 205 -19.02 8.00 40.41
CA ARG A 205 -18.38 8.78 39.34
C ARG A 205 -17.30 9.71 39.92
N LYS A 206 -16.07 9.54 39.45
CA LYS A 206 -14.90 10.37 39.76
C LYS A 206 -15.02 11.76 39.07
N PRO A 207 -14.80 12.88 39.77
CA PRO A 207 -14.83 14.21 39.15
C PRO A 207 -13.62 14.44 38.23
N ARG A 208 -13.91 15.02 37.06
CA ARG A 208 -12.98 15.30 35.96
C ARG A 208 -11.93 16.33 36.41
N LYS A 209 -10.67 15.92 36.47
CA LYS A 209 -9.53 16.77 36.85
C LYS A 209 -9.14 17.66 35.66
N THR A 210 -9.41 18.95 35.76
CA THR A 210 -8.97 19.98 34.78
C THR A 210 -7.45 20.08 34.80
N ARG A 211 -6.79 19.81 33.67
CA ARG A 211 -5.34 19.99 33.51
C ARG A 211 -5.01 21.49 33.42
N PRO A 212 -4.03 22.01 34.17
CA PRO A 212 -3.63 23.41 34.10
C PRO A 212 -2.84 23.71 32.81
N MET A 213 -3.28 24.71 32.04
CA MET A 213 -2.67 25.22 30.80
C MET A 213 -1.41 26.07 31.08
N THR A 214 -0.40 25.56 31.79
CA THR A 214 0.83 26.34 32.08
C THR A 214 2.05 25.97 31.24
N VAL A 215 1.99 24.89 30.46
CA VAL A 215 3.13 24.38 29.67
C VAL A 215 3.60 25.32 28.53
N PRO A 216 2.74 25.98 27.73
CA PRO A 216 3.24 26.78 26.60
C PRO A 216 3.98 28.05 27.05
N LEU A 217 3.63 28.60 28.21
CA LEU A 217 4.27 29.82 28.73
C LEU A 217 5.68 29.56 29.29
N ALA A 218 5.90 28.37 29.87
CA ALA A 218 7.21 27.96 30.36
C ALA A 218 8.22 27.76 29.21
N ILE A 219 7.79 27.18 28.08
CA ILE A 219 8.66 26.97 26.89
C ILE A 219 9.07 28.32 26.28
N GLY A 220 8.13 29.27 26.17
CA GLY A 220 8.43 30.62 25.69
C GLY A 220 9.46 31.34 26.55
N LEU A 221 9.36 31.22 27.88
CA LEU A 221 10.31 31.84 28.81
C LEU A 221 11.73 31.26 28.67
N ILE A 222 11.84 29.94 28.51
CA ILE A 222 13.15 29.26 28.35
C ILE A 222 13.86 29.72 27.06
N LEU A 223 13.13 29.86 25.95
CA LEU A 223 13.70 30.36 24.69
C LEU A 223 14.23 31.79 24.81
N VAL A 224 13.50 32.68 25.49
CA VAL A 224 13.94 34.06 25.72
C VAL A 224 15.21 34.11 26.58
N ILE A 225 15.29 33.28 27.63
CA ILE A 225 16.48 33.19 28.48
C ILE A 225 17.68 32.67 27.68
N LEU A 226 17.49 31.68 26.81
CA LEU A 226 18.55 31.12 25.97
C LEU A 226 19.10 32.17 25.00
N ILE A 227 18.23 32.93 24.33
CA ILE A 227 18.62 34.00 23.40
C ILE A 227 19.38 35.11 24.15
N ALA A 228 18.91 35.52 25.32
CA ALA A 228 19.58 36.52 26.14
C ALA A 228 20.97 36.04 26.62
N ALA A 229 21.11 34.76 26.98
CA ALA A 229 22.39 34.18 27.37
C ALA A 229 23.38 34.14 26.20
N ILE A 230 22.93 33.78 25.00
CA ILE A 230 23.77 33.79 23.79
C ILE A 230 24.21 35.23 23.45
N ALA A 231 23.29 36.20 23.49
CA ALA A 231 23.61 37.59 23.25
C ALA A 231 24.59 38.16 24.30
N GLY A 232 24.41 37.81 25.58
CA GLY A 232 25.33 38.18 26.66
C GLY A 232 26.72 37.58 26.48
N ALA A 233 26.81 36.30 26.08
CA ALA A 233 28.07 35.64 25.77
C ALA A 233 28.80 36.31 24.59
N TYR A 234 28.06 36.73 23.56
CA TYR A 234 28.61 37.44 22.40
C TYR A 234 29.22 38.80 22.77
N VAL A 235 28.59 39.55 23.69
CA VAL A 235 29.12 40.84 24.17
C VAL A 235 30.34 40.66 25.09
N LEU A 236 30.35 39.63 25.93
CA LEU A 236 31.42 39.41 26.92
C LEU A 236 32.66 38.73 26.34
N LYS A 237 32.51 37.88 25.31
CA LYS A 237 33.59 37.12 24.69
C LYS A 237 33.38 36.98 23.17
N PRO A 238 33.57 38.06 22.39
CA PRO A 238 33.39 38.03 20.95
C PRO A 238 34.31 36.99 20.26
N GLU A 239 35.52 36.77 20.78
CA GLU A 239 36.51 35.81 20.23
C GLU A 239 36.03 34.35 20.26
N ALA A 240 35.07 33.99 21.12
CA ALA A 240 34.51 32.63 21.17
C ALA A 240 33.63 32.30 19.96
N PHE A 241 33.26 33.30 19.15
CA PHE A 241 32.40 33.16 17.98
C PHE A 241 33.14 33.37 16.63
N ASP A 242 34.46 33.63 16.64
CA ASP A 242 35.27 33.81 15.42
C ASP A 242 35.39 32.53 14.57
N GLY A 243 35.04 31.36 15.11
CA GLY A 243 35.00 30.11 14.34
C GLY A 243 33.86 30.03 13.30
N LEU A 244 32.83 30.86 13.41
CA LEU A 244 31.65 30.81 12.52
C LEU A 244 31.81 31.63 11.23
N THR A 245 32.78 32.54 11.16
CA THR A 245 33.09 33.32 9.94
C THR A 245 33.96 32.56 8.93
N SER A 246 34.51 31.40 9.30
CA SER A 246 35.34 30.55 8.42
C SER A 246 34.59 29.88 7.26
N LEU A 247 33.25 30.01 7.18
CA LEU A 247 32.45 29.45 6.08
C LEU A 247 32.47 30.32 4.80
N TYR A 248 33.13 31.48 4.83
CA TYR A 248 33.27 32.40 3.70
C TYR A 248 34.74 32.67 3.33
N ALA A 249 35.60 31.65 3.38
CA ALA A 249 36.94 31.77 2.82
C ALA A 249 36.84 31.95 1.29
N PRO A 250 37.47 32.97 0.70
CA PRO A 250 37.50 33.14 -0.75
C PRO A 250 38.25 31.95 -1.38
N THR A 251 37.63 31.33 -2.38
CA THR A 251 38.23 30.27 -3.18
C THR A 251 39.59 30.75 -3.71
N PRO A 252 40.70 30.05 -3.44
CA PRO A 252 42.00 30.45 -3.96
C PRO A 252 41.96 30.46 -5.49
N VAL A 253 42.38 31.58 -6.07
CA VAL A 253 42.54 31.73 -7.51
C VAL A 253 43.54 30.67 -7.99
N PRO A 254 43.23 29.87 -9.02
CA PRO A 254 44.15 28.84 -9.51
C PRO A 254 45.46 29.50 -9.96
N GLN A 255 46.54 29.09 -9.32
CA GLN A 255 47.90 29.47 -9.69
C GLN A 255 48.21 28.89 -11.08
N PRO A 256 48.83 29.64 -12.00
CA PRO A 256 49.16 29.14 -13.33
C PRO A 256 50.08 27.92 -13.22
N THR A 257 49.59 26.80 -13.72
CA THR A 257 50.32 25.54 -13.79
C THR A 257 51.60 25.74 -14.61
N PRO A 258 52.80 25.43 -14.06
CA PRO A 258 54.03 25.48 -14.83
C PRO A 258 53.95 24.54 -16.03
N LEU A 259 54.51 24.99 -17.15
CA LEU A 259 54.58 24.25 -18.40
C LEU A 259 55.27 22.89 -18.15
N PRO A 260 54.64 21.75 -18.52
CA PRO A 260 55.19 20.44 -18.23
C PRO A 260 56.54 20.24 -18.94
N THR A 261 57.56 19.92 -18.14
CA THR A 261 58.81 19.36 -18.63
C THR A 261 58.51 18.01 -19.26
N ALA A 262 59.03 17.75 -20.45
CA ALA A 262 58.81 16.51 -21.19
C ALA A 262 59.15 15.29 -20.31
N GLU A 263 58.10 14.61 -19.85
CA GLU A 263 58.17 13.38 -19.08
C GLU A 263 58.55 12.24 -20.04
N PRO A 264 59.46 11.32 -19.66
CA PRO A 264 59.81 10.18 -20.49
C PRO A 264 58.55 9.38 -20.84
N GLU A 265 58.49 8.94 -22.09
CA GLU A 265 57.38 8.18 -22.69
C GLU A 265 57.13 6.88 -21.88
N VAL A 266 56.27 6.97 -20.86
CA VAL A 266 55.78 5.81 -20.11
C VAL A 266 54.86 5.07 -21.05
N THR A 267 55.26 3.85 -21.43
CA THR A 267 54.43 2.92 -22.18
C THR A 267 53.06 2.81 -21.50
N ALA A 268 52.01 3.26 -22.18
CA ALA A 268 50.66 3.29 -21.65
C ALA A 268 50.28 1.90 -21.11
N THR A 269 50.13 1.80 -19.79
CA THR A 269 49.45 0.65 -19.19
C THR A 269 48.04 0.67 -19.77
N PRO A 270 47.57 -0.44 -20.39
CA PRO A 270 46.24 -0.47 -20.99
C PRO A 270 45.23 -0.03 -19.93
N GLU A 271 44.46 0.99 -20.26
CA GLU A 271 43.34 1.46 -19.45
C GLU A 271 42.46 0.24 -19.15
N PRO A 272 42.23 -0.10 -17.86
CA PRO A 272 41.44 -1.27 -17.51
C PRO A 272 40.10 -1.16 -18.23
N ALA A 273 39.77 -2.20 -19.01
CA ALA A 273 38.50 -2.26 -19.72
C ALA A 273 37.38 -1.92 -18.73
N PRO A 274 36.45 -1.00 -19.08
CA PRO A 274 35.39 -0.61 -18.16
C PRO A 274 34.71 -1.87 -17.66
N GLU A 275 34.65 -2.03 -16.33
CA GLU A 275 33.96 -3.17 -15.75
C GLU A 275 32.55 -3.23 -16.35
N PRO A 276 32.11 -4.42 -16.80
CA PRO A 276 30.80 -4.56 -17.43
C PRO A 276 29.76 -4.01 -16.44
N VAL A 277 29.08 -2.94 -16.85
CA VAL A 277 27.98 -2.35 -16.08
C VAL A 277 26.94 -3.45 -15.92
N SER A 278 26.75 -3.92 -14.69
CA SER A 278 25.72 -4.92 -14.38
C SER A 278 24.37 -4.39 -14.85
N GLU A 279 23.70 -5.14 -15.72
CA GLU A 279 22.35 -4.80 -16.18
C GLU A 279 21.43 -4.54 -14.98
N PRO A 280 20.56 -3.53 -15.04
CA PRO A 280 19.64 -3.24 -13.95
C PRO A 280 18.79 -4.48 -13.64
N GLN A 281 18.76 -4.86 -12.37
CA GLN A 281 18.05 -6.06 -11.90
C GLN A 281 16.56 -5.96 -12.23
N ASN A 282 16.05 -6.84 -13.09
CA ASN A 282 14.64 -6.82 -13.47
C ASN A 282 13.74 -7.22 -12.28
N VAL A 283 12.87 -6.31 -11.85
CA VAL A 283 11.93 -6.50 -10.73
C VAL A 283 11.01 -7.71 -10.92
N ALA A 284 10.60 -8.04 -12.15
CA ALA A 284 9.78 -9.22 -12.42
C ALA A 284 10.53 -10.52 -12.14
N THR A 285 11.80 -10.59 -12.52
CA THR A 285 12.67 -11.73 -12.20
C THR A 285 12.89 -11.85 -10.70
N GLU A 286 13.09 -10.73 -10.01
CA GLU A 286 13.27 -10.71 -8.56
C GLU A 286 11.98 -11.09 -7.80
N ALA A 287 10.81 -10.68 -8.28
CA ALA A 287 9.52 -11.09 -7.72
C ALA A 287 9.36 -12.61 -7.75
N LEU A 288 9.68 -13.26 -8.87
CA LEU A 288 9.63 -14.72 -9.01
C LEU A 288 10.59 -15.45 -8.06
N ARG A 289 11.70 -14.81 -7.67
CA ARG A 289 12.65 -15.36 -6.68
C ARG A 289 12.19 -15.14 -5.24
N ILE A 290 11.55 -14.01 -4.96
CA ILE A 290 11.16 -13.60 -3.60
C ILE A 290 9.88 -14.30 -3.16
N GLN A 291 8.86 -14.38 -4.01
CA GLN A 291 7.56 -14.97 -3.69
C GLN A 291 7.63 -16.34 -3.01
N PRO A 292 8.40 -17.33 -3.52
CA PRO A 292 8.48 -18.64 -2.87
C PRO A 292 9.18 -18.63 -1.51
N LEU A 293 9.91 -17.55 -1.16
CA LEU A 293 10.54 -17.39 0.15
C LEU A 293 9.54 -16.93 1.22
N ILE A 294 8.41 -16.32 0.79
CA ILE A 294 7.31 -15.88 1.66
C ILE A 294 6.45 -17.10 2.03
N ASN A 295 6.97 -17.96 2.90
CA ASN A 295 6.31 -19.20 3.30
C ASN A 295 5.40 -18.98 4.52
N ILE A 296 4.14 -18.61 4.27
CA ILE A 296 3.14 -18.28 5.29
C ILE A 296 2.64 -19.53 6.02
N ASP A 297 2.58 -20.66 5.34
CA ASP A 297 2.08 -21.93 5.88
C ASP A 297 3.10 -22.66 6.75
N SER A 298 4.30 -22.09 6.92
CA SER A 298 5.33 -22.67 7.76
C SER A 298 4.93 -22.65 9.24
N PRO A 299 4.88 -23.80 9.94
CA PRO A 299 4.63 -23.84 11.38
C PRO A 299 5.67 -23.05 12.19
N ALA A 300 6.90 -22.94 11.70
CA ALA A 300 7.95 -22.15 12.35
C ALA A 300 7.63 -20.65 12.31
N VAL A 301 7.04 -20.15 11.23
CA VAL A 301 6.63 -18.74 11.09
C VAL A 301 5.45 -18.43 12.02
N SER A 302 4.42 -19.26 12.02
CA SER A 302 3.23 -19.04 12.86
C SER A 302 3.54 -19.21 14.36
N ALA A 303 4.37 -20.18 14.74
CA ALA A 303 4.84 -20.35 16.12
C ALA A 303 5.67 -19.14 16.58
N PHE A 304 6.62 -18.69 15.75
CA PHE A 304 7.40 -17.49 16.04
C PHE A 304 6.50 -16.27 16.20
N ALA A 305 5.50 -16.08 15.33
CA ALA A 305 4.58 -14.96 15.45
C ALA A 305 3.81 -15.01 16.77
N ALA A 306 3.25 -16.17 17.13
CA ALA A 306 2.49 -16.35 18.36
C ALA A 306 3.32 -16.08 19.63
N GLU A 307 4.60 -16.46 19.65
CA GLU A 307 5.51 -16.25 20.78
C GLU A 307 5.84 -14.76 21.02
N HIS A 308 5.88 -13.96 19.95
CA HIS A 308 6.39 -12.58 19.99
C HIS A 308 5.31 -11.50 19.92
N ILE A 309 4.04 -11.88 19.93
CA ILE A 309 2.90 -10.96 20.07
C ILE A 309 2.65 -10.70 21.55
N ALA A 310 2.54 -9.42 21.92
CA ALA A 310 2.27 -9.06 23.31
C ALA A 310 0.82 -9.39 23.68
N ALA A 311 0.61 -9.88 24.91
CA ALA A 311 -0.72 -10.21 25.41
C ALA A 311 -1.70 -9.00 25.37
N ASN A 312 -1.17 -7.78 25.51
CA ASN A 312 -1.99 -6.55 25.48
C ASN A 312 -2.41 -6.13 24.06
N SER A 313 -1.89 -6.77 23.01
CA SER A 313 -2.33 -6.54 21.64
C SER A 313 -3.65 -7.21 21.32
N GLY A 314 -4.03 -8.23 22.11
CA GLY A 314 -5.33 -8.87 22.03
C GLY A 314 -5.65 -9.34 20.61
N ALA A 315 -6.87 -9.06 20.14
CA ALA A 315 -7.31 -9.40 18.78
C ALA A 315 -6.98 -8.33 17.72
N ASN A 316 -6.31 -7.23 18.08
CA ASN A 316 -5.96 -6.16 17.12
C ASN A 316 -4.75 -6.58 16.29
N LYS A 317 -5.00 -7.12 15.10
CA LYS A 317 -3.96 -7.61 14.17
C LYS A 317 -2.91 -6.57 13.79
N ILE A 318 -3.30 -5.30 13.62
CA ILE A 318 -2.34 -4.21 13.32
C ILE A 318 -1.37 -4.04 14.48
N ARG A 319 -1.88 -4.11 15.72
CA ARG A 319 -1.04 -4.04 16.91
C ARG A 319 -0.13 -5.26 17.07
N GLN A 320 -0.62 -6.45 16.75
CA GLN A 320 0.20 -7.67 16.68
C GLN A 320 1.34 -7.52 15.67
N ALA A 321 1.09 -6.93 14.49
CA ALA A 321 2.14 -6.64 13.52
C ALA A 321 3.19 -5.64 14.03
N TYR A 322 2.79 -4.67 14.85
CA TYR A 322 3.71 -3.72 15.49
C TYR A 322 4.58 -4.37 16.57
N ASP A 323 4.06 -5.35 17.31
CA ASP A 323 4.87 -6.16 18.24
C ASP A 323 5.94 -6.94 17.49
N LEU A 324 5.54 -7.63 16.41
CA LEU A 324 6.44 -8.38 15.53
C LEU A 324 7.51 -7.48 14.92
N TYR A 325 7.11 -6.32 14.38
CA TYR A 325 8.03 -5.30 13.89
C TYR A 325 9.04 -4.92 14.97
N THR A 326 8.57 -4.56 16.17
CA THR A 326 9.45 -4.12 17.27
C THR A 326 10.43 -5.22 17.67
N PHE A 327 9.95 -6.47 17.78
CA PHE A 327 10.79 -7.59 18.14
C PHE A 327 11.88 -7.87 17.10
N VAL A 328 11.48 -8.02 15.83
CA VAL A 328 12.40 -8.34 14.72
C VAL A 328 13.37 -7.19 14.50
N ASN A 329 12.87 -5.96 14.37
CA ASN A 329 13.68 -4.79 14.06
C ASN A 329 14.74 -4.49 15.13
N THR A 330 14.47 -4.78 16.42
CA THR A 330 15.46 -4.59 17.50
C THR A 330 16.53 -5.67 17.56
N ARG A 331 16.32 -6.82 16.90
CA ARG A 331 17.23 -7.97 16.92
C ARG A 331 17.86 -8.28 15.57
N TRP A 332 17.40 -7.63 14.51
CA TRP A 332 17.82 -7.93 13.15
C TRP A 332 19.31 -7.62 12.94
N ASN A 333 20.10 -8.66 12.68
CA ASN A 333 21.50 -8.53 12.31
C ASN A 333 21.62 -8.28 10.79
N TYR A 334 21.72 -7.00 10.43
CA TYR A 334 21.66 -6.58 9.04
C TYR A 334 23.01 -6.70 8.31
N THR A 335 22.94 -7.08 7.04
CA THR A 335 24.06 -7.03 6.10
C THR A 335 23.70 -6.21 4.86
N ASP A 336 24.67 -5.47 4.33
CA ASP A 336 24.57 -4.73 3.06
C ASP A 336 24.82 -5.63 1.84
N ASP A 337 25.03 -6.94 2.02
CA ASP A 337 25.17 -7.88 0.92
C ASP A 337 23.85 -8.09 0.17
N LEU A 338 23.63 -7.28 -0.87
CA LEU A 338 22.46 -7.38 -1.76
C LEU A 338 22.60 -8.50 -2.80
N THR A 339 23.76 -9.17 -2.87
CA THR A 339 24.03 -10.22 -3.87
C THR A 339 23.68 -11.62 -3.37
N SER A 340 23.50 -11.78 -2.05
CA SER A 340 23.12 -13.06 -1.46
C SER A 340 21.80 -13.57 -2.04
N GLN A 341 21.71 -14.90 -2.14
CA GLN A 341 20.43 -15.56 -2.37
C GLN A 341 19.54 -15.30 -1.15
N GLY A 342 18.29 -14.87 -1.39
CA GLY A 342 17.35 -14.64 -0.29
C GLY A 342 17.08 -15.93 0.49
N LEU A 343 16.85 -15.81 1.78
CA LEU A 343 16.55 -16.95 2.66
C LEU A 343 15.03 -17.14 2.83
N PRO A 344 14.55 -18.40 2.94
CA PRO A 344 13.15 -18.65 3.28
C PRO A 344 12.78 -18.09 4.67
N ALA A 345 11.55 -17.60 4.82
CA ALA A 345 11.07 -17.02 6.09
C ALA A 345 11.24 -17.97 7.29
N SER A 346 11.06 -19.28 7.10
CA SER A 346 11.23 -20.30 8.15
C SER A 346 12.66 -20.42 8.67
N THR A 347 13.67 -20.09 7.86
CA THR A 347 15.08 -20.03 8.29
C THR A 347 15.35 -18.72 9.02
N LEU A 348 14.74 -17.64 8.55
CA LEU A 348 14.92 -16.29 9.08
C LEU A 348 14.35 -16.10 10.49
N THR A 349 13.33 -16.87 10.89
CA THR A 349 12.80 -16.84 12.27
C THR A 349 13.85 -17.25 13.32
N GLN A 350 14.82 -18.08 12.93
CA GLN A 350 15.91 -18.50 13.82
C GLN A 350 17.14 -17.58 13.69
N ALA A 351 17.46 -17.16 12.46
CA ALA A 351 18.66 -16.38 12.18
C ALA A 351 18.54 -14.92 12.61
N LEU A 352 17.34 -14.32 12.47
CA LEU A 352 17.08 -12.89 12.68
C LEU A 352 18.17 -12.00 12.07
N GLY A 353 18.57 -12.28 10.84
CA GLY A 353 19.61 -11.54 10.15
C GLY A 353 19.58 -11.77 8.64
N GLY A 354 20.17 -10.83 7.92
CA GLY A 354 20.12 -10.80 6.45
C GLY A 354 20.04 -9.39 5.91
N ASN A 355 19.87 -9.26 4.60
CA ASN A 355 19.77 -7.96 3.94
C ASN A 355 18.32 -7.42 3.95
N SER A 356 18.04 -6.36 3.19
CA SER A 356 16.68 -5.79 3.10
C SER A 356 15.66 -6.74 2.48
N ARG A 357 16.08 -7.63 1.56
CA ARG A 357 15.21 -8.65 0.96
C ARG A 357 14.78 -9.66 2.03
N ASP A 358 15.74 -10.20 2.77
CA ASP A 358 15.48 -11.18 3.84
C ASP A 358 14.56 -10.61 4.92
N TYR A 359 14.86 -9.39 5.38
CA TYR A 359 14.01 -8.70 6.35
C TYR A 359 12.56 -8.56 5.85
N SER A 360 12.40 -8.16 4.59
CA SER A 360 11.07 -7.99 3.97
C SER A 360 10.32 -9.30 3.82
N VAL A 361 11.02 -10.39 3.45
CA VAL A 361 10.47 -11.74 3.38
C VAL A 361 9.96 -12.18 4.75
N LEU A 362 10.79 -12.10 5.79
CA LEU A 362 10.38 -12.53 7.13
C LEU A 362 9.18 -11.72 7.62
N MET A 363 9.26 -10.39 7.55
CA MET A 363 8.18 -9.52 8.04
C MET A 363 6.87 -9.78 7.29
N CYS A 364 6.89 -9.90 5.96
CA CYS A 364 5.69 -10.18 5.16
C CYS A 364 5.06 -11.54 5.52
N SER A 365 5.88 -12.58 5.74
CA SER A 365 5.39 -13.89 6.19
C SER A 365 4.79 -13.82 7.60
N LEU A 366 5.45 -13.13 8.54
CA LEU A 366 4.97 -12.98 9.91
C LEU A 366 3.63 -12.23 9.97
N THR A 367 3.53 -11.07 9.30
CA THR A 367 2.30 -10.27 9.31
C THR A 367 1.16 -10.95 8.58
N THR A 368 1.45 -11.72 7.54
CA THR A 368 0.42 -12.52 6.87
C THR A 368 -0.03 -13.71 7.71
N SER A 369 0.86 -14.34 8.48
CA SER A 369 0.50 -15.44 9.39
C SER A 369 -0.48 -15.03 10.50
N VAL A 370 -0.49 -13.75 10.89
CA VAL A 370 -1.49 -13.18 11.82
C VAL A 370 -2.77 -12.71 11.12
N GLY A 371 -2.86 -12.94 9.81
CA GLY A 371 -4.04 -12.67 8.99
C GLY A 371 -4.20 -11.21 8.57
N LEU A 372 -3.09 -10.47 8.38
CA LEU A 372 -3.09 -9.21 7.64
C LEU A 372 -2.69 -9.43 6.18
N GLU A 373 -3.19 -8.60 5.28
CA GLU A 373 -2.65 -8.57 3.92
C GLU A 373 -1.31 -7.81 3.93
N SER A 374 -0.29 -8.41 3.31
CA SER A 374 1.07 -7.86 3.27
C SER A 374 1.67 -7.98 1.87
N ARG A 375 2.64 -7.12 1.59
CA ARG A 375 3.40 -7.09 0.34
C ARG A 375 4.82 -6.62 0.58
N ILE A 376 5.68 -6.82 -0.40
CA ILE A 376 7.04 -6.28 -0.40
C ILE A 376 7.13 -5.16 -1.43
N ILE A 377 7.65 -4.01 -1.05
CA ILE A 377 7.97 -2.95 -2.00
C ILE A 377 9.43 -3.09 -2.41
N ALA A 378 9.67 -3.22 -3.71
CA ALA A 378 10.98 -3.15 -4.32
C ALA A 378 11.21 -1.74 -4.88
N TYR A 379 12.39 -1.16 -4.66
CA TYR A 379 12.70 0.19 -5.13
C TYR A 379 14.18 0.32 -5.50
N TYR A 380 14.48 1.22 -6.45
CA TYR A 380 15.85 1.46 -6.87
C TYR A 380 16.50 2.57 -6.06
N LYS A 381 17.73 2.31 -5.62
CA LYS A 381 18.65 3.32 -5.07
C LYS A 381 20.05 3.03 -5.58
N ASN A 382 20.68 4.01 -6.25
CA ASN A 382 22.01 3.87 -6.85
C ASN A 382 22.13 2.65 -7.78
N ASN A 383 21.12 2.41 -8.62
CA ASN A 383 21.04 1.26 -9.54
C ASN A 383 21.03 -0.13 -8.87
N GLN A 384 20.76 -0.18 -7.56
CA GLN A 384 20.57 -1.41 -6.78
C GLN A 384 19.13 -1.50 -6.30
N LEU A 385 18.61 -2.72 -6.22
CA LEU A 385 17.26 -2.98 -5.75
C LEU A 385 17.26 -3.19 -4.23
N TYR A 386 16.44 -2.42 -3.53
CA TYR A 386 16.19 -2.52 -2.10
C TYR A 386 14.75 -2.91 -1.86
N TYR A 387 14.47 -3.41 -0.65
CA TYR A 387 13.15 -3.94 -0.32
C TYR A 387 12.70 -3.45 1.05
N TYR A 388 11.40 -3.24 1.21
CA TYR A 388 10.78 -3.13 2.54
C TYR A 388 9.37 -3.75 2.55
N PRO A 389 8.91 -4.26 3.69
CA PRO A 389 7.58 -4.82 3.82
C PRO A 389 6.52 -3.72 4.01
N GLU A 390 5.31 -3.96 3.54
CA GLU A 390 4.11 -3.17 3.81
C GLU A 390 2.95 -4.06 4.28
N ILE A 391 2.09 -3.49 5.11
CA ILE A 391 0.84 -4.12 5.56
C ILE A 391 -0.36 -3.26 5.19
N LEU A 392 -1.45 -3.88 4.77
CA LEU A 392 -2.74 -3.20 4.58
C LEU A 392 -3.35 -2.92 5.96
N VAL A 393 -3.57 -1.65 6.27
CA VAL A 393 -4.05 -1.22 7.59
C VAL A 393 -5.47 -0.66 7.59
N ALA A 394 -5.97 -0.26 6.43
CA ALA A 394 -7.29 0.35 6.30
C ALA A 394 -7.80 0.26 4.86
N ASN A 395 -9.12 0.17 4.69
CA ASN A 395 -9.76 0.24 3.36
C ASN A 395 -10.34 1.64 3.10
N THR A 396 -10.41 2.49 4.13
CA THR A 396 -10.97 3.84 4.07
C THR A 396 -9.96 4.86 4.58
N SER A 397 -10.09 6.11 4.15
CA SER A 397 -9.24 7.20 4.65
C SER A 397 -9.42 7.43 6.15
N ASP A 398 -10.64 7.30 6.66
CA ASP A 398 -10.95 7.57 8.07
C ASP A 398 -10.31 6.53 8.99
N ASP A 399 -10.37 5.25 8.61
CA ASP A 399 -9.67 4.18 9.33
C ASP A 399 -8.14 4.37 9.25
N TYR A 400 -7.63 4.86 8.12
CA TYR A 400 -6.21 5.15 7.96
C TYR A 400 -5.74 6.30 8.88
N GLU A 401 -6.54 7.36 9.06
CA GLU A 401 -6.27 8.43 10.02
C GLU A 401 -6.23 7.91 11.47
N ALA A 402 -7.13 6.97 11.81
CA ALA A 402 -7.11 6.33 13.12
C ALA A 402 -5.81 5.53 13.36
N VAL A 403 -5.37 4.75 12.36
CA VAL A 403 -4.09 4.02 12.41
C VAL A 403 -2.90 4.96 12.57
N LYS A 404 -2.88 6.11 11.86
CA LYS A 404 -1.82 7.11 12.03
C LYS A 404 -1.81 7.74 13.42
N ALA A 405 -2.99 7.96 14.02
CA ALA A 405 -3.09 8.45 15.39
C ALA A 405 -2.54 7.43 16.40
N ASP A 406 -2.77 6.14 16.17
CA ASP A 406 -2.21 5.04 16.97
C ASP A 406 -0.68 4.98 16.84
N LEU A 407 -0.14 5.03 15.62
CA LEU A 407 1.31 5.09 15.35
C LEU A 407 1.97 6.28 16.05
N LYS A 408 1.34 7.46 15.99
CA LYS A 408 1.82 8.63 16.72
C LYS A 408 1.84 8.41 18.23
N THR A 409 0.81 7.75 18.76
CA THR A 409 0.67 7.50 20.20
C THR A 409 1.69 6.49 20.71
N TRP A 410 1.95 5.41 19.97
CA TRP A 410 2.81 4.32 20.41
C TRP A 410 4.28 4.52 20.04
N PHE A 411 4.54 5.10 18.87
CA PHE A 411 5.89 5.22 18.32
C PHE A 411 6.36 6.66 18.15
N GLY A 412 5.52 7.65 18.43
CA GLY A 412 5.87 9.07 18.24
C GLY A 412 5.95 9.50 16.78
N VAL A 413 5.45 8.69 15.85
CA VAL A 413 5.52 8.96 14.41
C VAL A 413 4.57 10.10 14.04
N THR A 414 5.10 11.21 13.55
CA THR A 414 4.30 12.38 13.13
C THR A 414 3.86 12.30 11.68
N GLN A 415 4.59 11.58 10.84
CA GLN A 415 4.32 11.37 9.42
C GLN A 415 4.60 9.91 9.09
N ALA A 416 3.57 9.09 9.12
CA ALA A 416 3.69 7.69 8.73
C ALA A 416 3.74 7.59 7.20
N TYR A 417 4.76 6.93 6.69
CA TYR A 417 4.92 6.60 5.28
C TYR A 417 4.16 5.33 4.92
N GLY A 418 3.56 5.37 3.74
CA GLY A 418 2.67 4.35 3.24
C GLY A 418 2.17 4.68 1.85
N HIS A 419 1.50 3.71 1.25
CA HIS A 419 0.87 3.85 -0.06
C HIS A 419 -0.64 3.74 0.05
N SER A 420 -1.32 4.19 -0.99
CA SER A 420 -2.74 3.90 -1.20
C SER A 420 -2.92 3.32 -2.60
N ASP A 421 -3.69 2.26 -2.73
CA ASP A 421 -4.12 1.69 -4.01
C ASP A 421 -5.55 1.17 -3.94
N ALA A 422 -6.02 0.50 -4.99
CA ALA A 422 -7.39 -0.02 -5.07
C ALA A 422 -7.75 -1.04 -3.96
N ARG A 423 -6.78 -1.57 -3.22
CA ARG A 423 -7.01 -2.47 -2.08
C ARG A 423 -7.16 -1.71 -0.76
N GLY A 424 -6.57 -0.52 -0.67
CA GLY A 424 -6.69 0.36 0.49
C GLY A 424 -5.39 1.09 0.82
N TYR A 425 -5.16 1.30 2.11
CA TYR A 425 -4.07 2.09 2.67
C TYR A 425 -3.07 1.17 3.36
N TRP A 426 -1.81 1.36 3.00
CA TRP A 426 -0.69 0.52 3.39
C TRP A 426 0.25 1.31 4.30
N ILE A 427 0.87 0.65 5.28
CA ILE A 427 1.92 1.23 6.12
C ILE A 427 3.23 0.49 5.89
N SER A 428 4.30 1.27 5.68
CA SER A 428 5.66 0.74 5.61
C SER A 428 6.09 0.13 6.94
N LEU A 429 6.64 -1.07 6.88
CA LEU A 429 7.35 -1.71 7.97
C LEU A 429 8.87 -1.71 7.69
N SER A 430 9.36 -0.73 6.94
CA SER A 430 10.79 -0.55 6.68
C SER A 430 11.58 -0.48 7.99
N ARG A 431 12.78 -1.06 7.96
CA ARG A 431 13.68 -1.09 9.11
C ARG A 431 14.00 0.35 9.54
N GLY A 432 13.80 0.66 10.81
CA GLY A 432 13.88 2.03 11.30
C GLY A 432 13.59 2.13 12.79
N THR A 433 13.28 3.32 13.28
CA THR A 433 12.93 3.51 14.70
C THR A 433 11.47 3.19 14.98
N ALA A 434 10.63 3.13 13.95
CA ALA A 434 9.19 2.92 14.05
C ALA A 434 8.58 2.43 12.73
N PRO A 435 7.42 1.76 12.77
CA PRO A 435 6.58 1.57 11.59
C PRO A 435 6.23 2.92 10.93
N GLY A 436 6.03 2.91 9.62
CA GLY A 436 5.78 4.10 8.82
C GLY A 436 7.04 4.94 8.57
N THR A 437 8.23 4.37 8.69
CA THR A 437 9.48 5.09 8.34
C THR A 437 9.49 5.38 6.84
N ARG A 438 9.79 6.63 6.48
CA ARG A 438 9.84 7.09 5.09
C ARG A 438 10.97 6.42 4.33
N VAL A 439 10.64 5.96 3.13
CA VAL A 439 11.61 5.53 2.13
C VAL A 439 11.55 6.52 0.98
N GLU A 440 12.67 7.15 0.66
CA GLU A 440 12.77 8.09 -0.46
C GLU A 440 13.29 7.34 -1.68
N ALA A 441 12.36 6.95 -2.57
CA ALA A 441 12.68 6.36 -3.86
C ALA A 441 11.92 7.06 -4.98
N ALA A 442 12.53 7.06 -6.16
CA ALA A 442 11.92 7.62 -7.38
C ALA A 442 10.99 6.62 -8.06
N GLU A 443 11.31 5.33 -7.99
CA GLU A 443 10.52 4.24 -8.57
C GLU A 443 10.33 3.12 -7.55
N GLU A 444 9.09 2.67 -7.41
CA GLU A 444 8.66 1.68 -6.43
C GLU A 444 7.69 0.67 -7.08
N PHE A 445 7.87 -0.60 -6.74
CA PHE A 445 7.10 -1.71 -7.27
C PHE A 445 6.56 -2.56 -6.11
N ALA A 446 5.26 -2.80 -6.08
CA ALA A 446 4.62 -3.72 -5.16
C ALA A 446 4.75 -5.17 -5.66
N ILE A 447 5.37 -6.03 -4.85
CA ILE A 447 5.44 -7.48 -5.01
C ILE A 447 4.45 -8.10 -4.02
N TYR A 448 3.32 -8.56 -4.54
CA TYR A 448 2.35 -9.31 -3.76
C TYR A 448 2.81 -10.77 -3.59
N ILE A 449 2.23 -11.47 -2.61
CA ILE A 449 2.49 -12.91 -2.36
C ILE A 449 2.26 -13.74 -3.63
N SER A 450 1.29 -13.33 -4.45
CA SER A 450 0.99 -13.94 -5.75
C SER A 450 0.76 -12.87 -6.81
N GLY A 451 1.19 -13.15 -8.04
CA GLY A 451 0.97 -12.31 -9.21
C GLY A 451 2.22 -11.52 -9.65
N PRO A 452 2.16 -10.82 -10.79
CA PRO A 452 3.26 -10.00 -11.25
C PRO A 452 3.48 -8.77 -10.34
N PRO A 453 4.69 -8.21 -10.28
CA PRO A 453 4.91 -6.94 -9.59
C PRO A 453 4.13 -5.82 -10.28
N VAL A 454 3.67 -4.84 -9.49
CA VAL A 454 2.90 -3.68 -9.96
C VAL A 454 3.71 -2.42 -9.67
N LYS A 455 3.96 -1.56 -10.67
CA LYS A 455 4.57 -0.25 -10.44
C LYS A 455 3.58 0.63 -9.67
N ILE A 456 4.02 1.24 -8.57
CA ILE A 456 3.17 2.07 -7.70
C ILE A 456 3.65 3.52 -7.59
N LYS A 457 4.86 3.79 -8.10
CA LYS A 457 5.51 5.09 -8.21
C LYS A 457 6.64 4.96 -9.23
#